data_AF-A0A636LDG1-F1
#
_entry.id   AF-A0A636LDG1-F1
#
_cell.length_a   1.000
_cell.length_b   1.000
_cell.length_c   1.000
_cell.angle_alpha   90.00
_cell.angle_beta   90.00
_cell.angle_gamma   90.00
#
_symmetry.space_group_name_H-M   'P 1'
#
loop_
_entity.id
_entity.type
_entity.pdbx_description
1 polymer ?
#
loop_
_entity_poly.entity_id
_entity_poly.type
_entity_poly.pdbx_seq_one_letter_code
_entity_poly.pdbx_strand_id
1 'polypeptide(L)'
;VAQANSPRVAALGSEAGGMLHGLQVLERIAANQTQNITRFLVLARKAINVSDQVPAKTTLLIATGQQAGALVEALLVLRNHNLIMTKLESRPIHGNPWEEMFYLDVQANLESQVMQSALKELGEITRSMKVLGCYPSENVVPVEPA
;
A
#
# COMPACT_ATOMS: atom_id res chain seq x y z
N VAL A 1 2.74 13.01 31.15
CA VAL A 1 1.58 13.29 32.04
C VAL A 1 1.72 12.55 33.36
N ALA A 2 1.63 11.21 33.38
CA ALA A 2 1.71 10.42 34.62
C ALA A 2 2.96 10.74 35.46
N GLN A 3 4.14 10.72 34.85
CA GLN A 3 5.41 11.05 35.54
C GLN A 3 5.48 12.51 36.02
N ALA A 4 4.86 13.45 35.30
CA ALA A 4 4.91 14.86 35.64
C ALA A 4 4.01 15.22 36.85
N ASN A 5 3.03 14.36 37.16
CA ASN A 5 2.07 14.48 38.28
C ASN A 5 1.58 15.91 38.53
N SER A 6 1.24 16.61 37.45
CA SER A 6 0.86 18.03 37.49
C SER A 6 -0.49 18.22 36.81
N PRO A 7 -1.44 18.93 37.45
CA PRO A 7 -2.75 19.20 36.85
C PRO A 7 -2.68 20.16 35.65
N ARG A 8 -1.51 20.76 35.37
CA ARG A 8 -1.29 21.65 34.23
C ARG A 8 -0.87 20.93 32.96
N VAL A 9 -0.74 19.61 32.99
CA VAL A 9 -0.23 18.82 31.87
C VAL A 9 -1.30 17.82 31.44
N ALA A 10 -1.71 17.92 30.18
CA ALA A 10 -2.60 16.96 29.53
C ALA A 10 -1.90 16.27 28.35
N ALA A 11 -2.49 15.19 27.84
CA ALA A 11 -2.05 14.52 26.62
C ALA A 11 -3.23 14.27 25.69
N LEU A 12 -2.93 14.26 24.39
CA LEU A 12 -3.84 13.81 23.34
C LEU A 12 -3.32 12.46 22.82
N GLY A 13 -4.20 11.47 22.77
CA GLY A 13 -3.82 10.12 22.36
C GLY A 13 -4.99 9.14 22.44
N SER A 14 -4.70 7.87 22.21
CA SER A 14 -5.71 6.81 22.34
C SER A 14 -6.10 6.60 23.80
N GLU A 15 -7.38 6.33 24.03
CA GLU A 15 -7.90 5.99 25.37
C GLU A 15 -7.19 4.77 25.96
N ALA A 16 -6.93 3.74 25.15
CA ALA A 16 -6.15 2.57 25.53
C ALA A 16 -4.72 2.95 25.99
N GLY A 17 -4.05 3.88 25.30
CA GLY A 17 -2.74 4.39 25.71
C GLY A 17 -2.78 5.11 27.05
N GLY A 18 -3.83 5.90 27.29
CA GLY A 18 -4.06 6.55 28.59
C GLY A 18 -4.22 5.54 29.73
N MET A 19 -5.04 4.50 29.52
CA MET A 19 -5.28 3.44 30.50
C MET A 19 -4.00 2.71 30.90
N LEU A 20 -3.11 2.41 29.95
CA LEU A 20 -1.81 1.77 30.21
C LEU A 20 -0.92 2.59 31.16
N HIS A 21 -1.14 3.91 31.22
CA HIS A 21 -0.40 4.83 32.09
C HIS A 21 -1.20 5.29 33.31
N GLY A 22 -2.34 4.66 33.60
CA GLY A 22 -3.21 5.04 34.73
C GLY A 22 -3.83 6.44 34.59
N LEU A 23 -3.94 6.96 33.37
CA LEU A 23 -4.51 8.28 33.10
C LEU A 23 -6.03 8.17 32.93
N GLN A 24 -6.73 9.21 33.35
CA GLN A 24 -8.17 9.36 33.16
C GLN A 24 -8.47 10.17 31.90
N VAL A 25 -9.51 9.78 31.17
CA VAL A 25 -10.04 10.55 30.04
C VAL A 25 -10.76 11.80 30.57
N LEU A 26 -10.27 12.97 30.17
CA LEU A 26 -10.93 14.25 30.46
C LEU A 26 -12.05 14.55 29.47
N GLU A 27 -11.80 14.29 28.18
CA GLU A 27 -12.74 14.56 27.09
C GLU A 27 -12.50 13.60 25.92
N ARG A 28 -13.58 13.18 25.25
CA ARG A 28 -13.52 12.39 24.01
C ARG A 28 -13.70 13.35 22.84
N ILE A 29 -12.58 13.71 22.22
CA ILE A 29 -12.53 14.71 21.16
C ILE A 29 -12.48 13.97 19.81
N ALA A 30 -13.32 14.37 18.85
CA ALA A 30 -13.20 13.91 17.47
C ALA A 30 -12.06 14.66 16.77
N ALA A 31 -11.30 13.97 15.92
CA ALA A 31 -10.36 14.65 15.04
C ALA A 31 -11.12 15.66 14.17
N ASN A 32 -10.48 16.79 13.87
CA ASN A 32 -11.02 17.80 12.96
C ASN A 32 -11.29 17.23 11.55
N GLN A 33 -10.55 16.20 11.16
CA GLN A 33 -10.82 15.38 9.99
C GLN A 33 -11.50 14.08 10.40
N THR A 34 -12.74 13.87 9.94
CA THR A 34 -13.52 12.67 10.26
C THR A 34 -12.98 11.43 9.56
N GLN A 35 -12.37 11.59 8.38
CA GLN A 35 -11.72 10.53 7.61
C GLN A 35 -10.21 10.53 7.82
N ASN A 36 -9.76 10.25 9.05
CA ASN A 36 -8.35 10.12 9.40
C ASN A 36 -7.98 8.64 9.56
N ILE A 37 -7.65 7.98 8.44
CA ILE A 37 -7.40 6.54 8.37
C ILE A 37 -5.92 6.30 8.12
N THR A 38 -5.31 5.44 8.94
CA THR A 38 -3.94 4.96 8.71
C THR A 38 -3.99 3.54 8.15
N ARG A 39 -3.43 3.34 6.95
CA ARG A 39 -3.31 2.01 6.34
C ARG A 39 -2.04 1.32 6.85
N PHE A 40 -2.19 0.12 7.38
CA PHE A 40 -1.08 -0.73 7.81
C PHE A 40 -0.87 -1.90 6.83
N LEU A 41 0.38 -2.34 6.67
CA LEU A 41 0.73 -3.55 5.93
C LEU A 41 1.32 -4.56 6.92
N VAL A 42 0.79 -5.78 6.91
CA VAL A 42 1.35 -6.88 7.70
C VAL A 42 2.37 -7.62 6.85
N LEU A 43 3.60 -7.73 7.35
CA LEU A 43 4.71 -8.32 6.62
C LEU A 43 5.02 -9.73 7.13
N ALA A 44 5.35 -10.63 6.20
CA ALA A 44 5.85 -11.97 6.49
C ALA A 44 7.22 -12.17 5.82
N ARG A 45 8.10 -12.97 6.45
CA ARG A 45 9.42 -13.29 5.88
C ARG A 45 9.35 -14.18 4.64
N LYS A 46 8.35 -15.06 4.59
CA LYS A 46 8.08 -15.94 3.44
C LYS A 46 6.81 -15.47 2.75
N ALA A 47 6.76 -15.65 1.44
CA ALA A 47 5.55 -15.40 0.67
C ALA A 47 4.41 -16.28 1.21
N ILE A 48 3.23 -15.68 1.36
CA ILE A 48 1.99 -16.38 1.72
C ILE A 48 1.19 -16.45 0.43
N ASN A 49 0.70 -17.65 0.09
CA ASN A 49 -0.13 -17.79 -1.10
C ASN A 49 -1.53 -17.22 -0.84
N VAL A 50 -2.07 -16.50 -1.81
CA VAL A 50 -3.45 -16.00 -1.79
C VAL A 50 -4.18 -16.67 -2.93
N SER A 51 -5.17 -17.50 -2.60
CA SER A 51 -6.01 -18.17 -3.58
C SER A 51 -6.57 -17.18 -4.61
N ASP A 52 -6.57 -17.57 -5.88
CA ASP A 52 -7.12 -16.79 -7.00
C ASP A 52 -8.61 -16.45 -6.84
N GLN A 53 -9.33 -17.21 -6.01
CA GLN A 53 -10.73 -16.95 -5.64
C GLN A 53 -10.91 -15.79 -4.66
N VAL A 54 -9.83 -15.28 -4.06
CA VAL A 54 -9.87 -14.18 -3.10
C VAL A 54 -9.49 -12.88 -3.80
N PRO A 55 -10.35 -11.84 -3.77
CA PRO A 55 -9.98 -10.51 -4.22
C PRO A 55 -8.72 -10.05 -3.51
N ALA A 56 -7.68 -9.71 -4.28
CA ALA A 56 -6.36 -9.41 -3.75
C ALA A 56 -5.78 -8.13 -4.36
N LYS A 57 -4.85 -7.53 -3.62
CA LYS A 57 -3.94 -6.50 -4.11
C LYS A 57 -2.55 -7.10 -4.22
N THR A 58 -1.83 -6.71 -5.26
CA THR A 58 -0.42 -7.03 -5.43
C THR A 58 0.38 -5.74 -5.43
N THR A 59 1.38 -5.66 -4.54
CA THR A 59 2.29 -4.51 -4.47
C THR A 59 3.54 -4.80 -5.30
N LEU A 60 3.86 -3.90 -6.22
CA LEU A 60 5.04 -3.94 -7.07
C LEU A 60 6.00 -2.80 -6.72
N LEU A 61 7.28 -3.07 -6.93
CA LEU A 61 8.33 -2.09 -6.98
C LEU A 61 8.93 -2.12 -8.39
N ILE A 62 8.82 -1.02 -9.13
CA ILE A 62 9.39 -0.93 -10.48
C ILE A 62 10.42 0.20 -10.54
N ALA A 63 11.48 0.00 -11.32
CA ALA A 63 12.37 1.06 -11.74
C ALA A 63 12.26 1.21 -13.26
N THR A 64 11.93 2.40 -13.72
CA THR A 64 11.78 2.69 -15.16
C THR A 64 13.08 3.23 -15.74
N GLY A 65 13.19 3.21 -17.08
CA GLY A 65 14.28 3.89 -17.78
C GLY A 65 14.19 5.42 -17.66
N GLN A 66 15.23 6.10 -18.14
CA GLN A 66 15.33 7.57 -18.13
C GLN A 66 14.77 8.22 -19.40
N GLN A 67 14.27 7.44 -20.37
CA GLN A 67 13.64 8.01 -21.55
C GLN A 67 12.32 8.69 -21.21
N ALA A 68 12.00 9.76 -21.94
CA ALA A 68 10.70 10.42 -21.85
C ALA A 68 9.57 9.40 -22.06
N GLY A 69 8.58 9.41 -21.18
CA GLY A 69 7.44 8.50 -21.24
C GLY A 69 7.67 7.10 -20.64
N ALA A 70 8.84 6.80 -20.04
CA ALA A 70 9.09 5.47 -19.48
C ALA A 70 8.04 4.99 -18.47
N LEU A 71 7.58 5.87 -17.58
CA LEU A 71 6.48 5.56 -16.66
C LEU A 71 5.14 5.40 -17.40
N VAL A 72 4.89 6.23 -18.42
CA VAL A 72 3.66 6.16 -19.22
C VAL A 72 3.55 4.80 -19.90
N GLU A 73 4.62 4.29 -20.49
CA GLU A 73 4.65 2.95 -21.09
C GLU A 73 4.29 1.87 -20.06
N ALA A 74 4.86 1.92 -18.85
CA ALA A 74 4.52 0.99 -17.78
C ALA A 74 3.03 1.07 -17.37
N LEU A 75 2.47 2.27 -17.31
CA LEU A 75 1.05 2.47 -17.00
C LEU A 75 0.13 2.02 -18.16
N LEU A 76 0.58 2.14 -19.41
CA LEU A 76 -0.14 1.64 -20.58
C LEU A 76 -0.27 0.12 -20.55
N VAL A 77 0.76 -0.61 -20.13
CA VAL A 77 0.66 -2.06 -19.92
C VAL A 77 -0.48 -2.38 -18.95
N LEU A 78 -0.49 -1.76 -17.76
CA LEU A 78 -1.57 -1.99 -16.79
C LEU A 78 -2.95 -1.67 -17.36
N ARG A 79 -3.08 -0.56 -18.09
CA ARG A 79 -4.32 -0.17 -18.77
C ARG A 79 -4.76 -1.22 -19.80
N ASN A 80 -3.86 -1.70 -20.64
CA ASN A 80 -4.16 -2.66 -21.71
C ASN A 80 -4.66 -4.01 -21.15
N HIS A 81 -4.19 -4.38 -19.96
CA HIS A 81 -4.66 -5.56 -19.21
C HIS A 81 -5.88 -5.26 -18.32
N ASN A 82 -6.46 -4.05 -18.36
CA ASN A 82 -7.56 -3.61 -17.49
C ASN A 82 -7.27 -3.75 -15.98
N LEU A 83 -6.01 -3.56 -15.57
CA LEU A 83 -5.58 -3.64 -14.18
C LEU A 83 -5.76 -2.30 -13.47
N ILE A 84 -6.56 -2.30 -12.41
CA ILE A 84 -6.82 -1.09 -11.60
C ILE A 84 -5.65 -0.87 -10.65
N MET A 85 -5.08 0.33 -10.69
CA MET A 85 -4.05 0.78 -9.75
C MET A 85 -4.68 1.61 -8.64
N THR A 86 -4.33 1.30 -7.40
CA THR A 86 -4.86 1.95 -6.19
C THR A 86 -3.83 2.81 -5.45
N LYS A 87 -2.55 2.69 -5.81
CA LYS A 87 -1.45 3.50 -5.29
C LYS A 87 -0.36 3.59 -6.36
N LEU A 88 0.19 4.80 -6.54
CA LEU A 88 1.39 5.07 -7.33
C LEU A 88 2.21 6.13 -6.59
N GLU A 89 3.40 5.75 -6.12
CA GLU A 89 4.28 6.66 -5.38
C GLU A 89 5.72 6.56 -5.90
N SER A 90 6.29 7.69 -6.29
CA SER A 90 7.70 7.79 -6.64
C SER A 90 8.58 7.87 -5.38
N ARG A 91 9.76 7.25 -5.44
CA ARG A 91 10.78 7.28 -4.41
C ARG A 91 12.16 7.46 -5.07
N PRO A 92 12.99 8.38 -4.56
CA PRO A 92 14.35 8.53 -5.07
C PRO A 92 15.20 7.32 -4.67
N ILE A 93 16.07 6.85 -5.57
CA ILE A 93 17.04 5.81 -5.26
C ILE A 93 18.27 6.47 -4.62
N HIS A 94 18.58 6.08 -3.38
CA HIS A 94 19.75 6.59 -2.68
C HIS A 94 21.03 6.15 -3.43
N GLY A 95 21.87 7.12 -3.79
CA GLY A 95 23.10 6.89 -4.55
C GLY A 95 22.94 6.90 -6.07
N ASN A 96 21.71 6.96 -6.59
CA ASN A 96 21.45 7.10 -8.02
C ASN A 96 20.30 8.08 -8.29
N PRO A 97 20.56 9.39 -8.29
CA PRO A 97 19.53 10.43 -8.33
C PRO A 97 18.76 10.48 -9.65
N TRP A 98 19.24 9.81 -10.70
CA TRP A 98 18.65 9.82 -12.02
C TRP A 98 17.73 8.61 -12.27
N GLU A 99 17.68 7.65 -11.34
CA GLU A 99 16.78 6.50 -11.44
C GLU A 99 15.59 6.68 -10.50
N GLU A 100 14.39 6.58 -11.07
CA GLU A 100 13.14 6.68 -10.33
C GLU A 100 12.58 5.29 -10.05
N MET A 101 12.19 5.09 -8.80
CA MET A 101 11.55 3.87 -8.34
C MET A 101 10.11 4.17 -7.95
N PHE A 102 9.19 3.31 -8.36
CA PHE A 102 7.77 3.47 -8.10
C PHE A 102 7.23 2.30 -7.28
N TYR A 103 6.50 2.63 -6.22
CA TYR A 103 5.64 1.68 -5.51
C TYR A 103 4.25 1.72 -6.14
N LEU A 104 3.77 0.55 -6.57
CA LEU A 104 2.45 0.39 -7.15
C LEU A 104 1.65 -0.61 -6.33
N ASP A 105 0.39 -0.29 -6.05
CA ASP A 105 -0.59 -1.28 -5.61
C ASP A 105 -1.58 -1.53 -6.74
N VAL A 106 -1.64 -2.77 -7.24
CA VAL A 106 -2.54 -3.20 -8.31
C VAL A 106 -3.62 -4.11 -7.73
N GLN A 107 -4.89 -3.85 -8.05
CA GLN A 107 -6.03 -4.65 -7.63
C GLN A 107 -6.14 -5.91 -8.52
N ALA A 108 -5.21 -6.84 -8.33
CA ALA A 108 -5.24 -8.15 -8.94
C ALA A 108 -4.49 -9.16 -8.07
N ASN A 109 -4.95 -10.41 -8.13
CA ASN A 109 -4.23 -11.53 -7.58
C ASN A 109 -3.01 -11.84 -8.44
N LEU A 110 -1.88 -12.11 -7.79
CA LEU A 110 -0.63 -12.48 -8.45
C LEU A 110 -0.78 -13.71 -9.35
N GLU A 111 -1.54 -14.72 -8.94
CA GLU A 111 -1.72 -15.96 -9.71
C GLU A 111 -2.68 -15.80 -10.90
N SER A 112 -3.38 -14.67 -11.01
CA SER A 112 -4.32 -14.45 -12.12
C SER A 112 -3.60 -14.34 -13.48
N GLN A 113 -4.19 -14.91 -14.52
CA GLN A 113 -3.62 -14.92 -15.88
C GLN A 113 -3.36 -13.50 -16.41
N VAL A 114 -4.27 -12.56 -16.13
CA VAL A 114 -4.14 -11.15 -16.50
C VAL A 114 -2.94 -10.51 -15.81
N MET A 115 -2.77 -10.74 -14.51
CA MET A 115 -1.62 -10.20 -13.76
C MET A 115 -0.30 -10.81 -14.25
N GLN A 116 -0.24 -12.11 -14.48
CA GLN A 116 0.95 -12.79 -15.01
C GLN A 116 1.36 -12.25 -16.39
N SER A 117 0.36 -11.97 -17.25
CA SER A 117 0.60 -11.41 -18.58
C SER A 117 1.14 -9.99 -18.50
N ALA A 118 0.56 -9.14 -17.64
CA ALA A 118 1.04 -7.78 -17.40
C ALA A 118 2.45 -7.75 -16.77
N LEU A 119 2.74 -8.65 -15.82
CA LEU A 119 4.08 -8.76 -15.21
C LEU A 119 5.15 -9.12 -16.24
N LYS A 120 4.83 -10.01 -17.18
CA LYS A 120 5.75 -10.36 -18.27
C LYS A 120 6.08 -9.14 -19.12
N GLU A 121 5.06 -8.42 -19.60
CA GLU A 121 5.21 -7.24 -20.44
C GLU A 121 5.93 -6.08 -19.70
N LEU A 122 5.59 -5.84 -18.43
CA LEU A 122 6.30 -4.90 -17.57
C LEU A 122 7.77 -5.26 -17.40
N GLY A 123 8.09 -6.55 -17.28
CA GLY A 123 9.46 -7.04 -17.17
C GLY A 123 10.31 -6.78 -18.41
N GLU A 124 9.69 -6.65 -19.59
CA GLU A 124 10.38 -6.36 -20.85
C GLU A 124 10.74 -4.87 -21.01
N ILE A 125 9.93 -3.97 -20.42
CA ILE A 125 10.09 -2.51 -20.60
C ILE A 125 10.69 -1.78 -19.38
N THR A 126 10.60 -2.39 -18.19
CA THR A 126 11.18 -1.82 -16.96
C THR A 126 12.62 -2.25 -16.79
N ARG A 127 13.42 -1.41 -16.15
CA ARG A 127 14.82 -1.77 -15.84
C ARG A 127 14.91 -2.83 -14.75
N SER A 128 14.01 -2.74 -13.78
CA SER A 128 13.85 -3.78 -12.76
C SER A 128 12.43 -3.75 -12.24
N MET A 129 11.94 -4.92 -11.87
CA MET A 129 10.65 -5.09 -11.22
C MET A 129 10.76 -6.13 -10.13
N LYS A 130 10.11 -5.87 -8.99
CA LYS A 130 9.99 -6.80 -7.88
C LYS A 130 8.56 -6.83 -7.37
N VAL A 131 7.99 -8.02 -7.25
CA VAL A 131 6.76 -8.24 -6.50
C VAL A 131 7.11 -8.22 -5.00
N LEU A 132 6.50 -7.31 -4.24
CA LEU A 132 6.69 -7.20 -2.79
C LEU A 132 5.72 -8.08 -2.01
N GLY A 133 4.56 -8.38 -2.58
CA GLY A 133 3.61 -9.33 -2.01
C GLY A 133 2.25 -9.26 -2.68
N CYS A 134 1.48 -10.34 -2.54
CA CYS A 134 0.06 -10.43 -2.86
C CYS A 134 -0.70 -10.68 -1.55
N TYR A 135 -1.76 -9.93 -1.30
CA TYR A 135 -2.52 -9.99 -0.05
C TYR A 135 -4.01 -9.75 -0.32
N PRO A 136 -4.91 -10.33 0.50
CA PRO A 136 -6.35 -10.09 0.37
C PRO A 136 -6.66 -8.59 0.41
N SER A 137 -7.56 -8.18 -0.48
CA SER A 137 -8.05 -6.81 -0.52
C SER A 137 -8.98 -6.54 0.66
N GLU A 138 -8.88 -5.33 1.21
CA GLU A 138 -9.79 -4.80 2.24
C GLU A 138 -11.22 -4.68 1.69
N ASN A 139 -11.33 -4.48 0.37
CA ASN A 139 -12.61 -4.39 -0.33
C ASN A 139 -13.02 -5.78 -0.81
N VAL A 140 -13.94 -6.42 -0.10
CA VAL A 140 -14.75 -7.50 -0.64
C VAL A 140 -15.74 -6.86 -1.61
N VAL A 141 -15.43 -6.85 -2.91
CA VAL A 141 -16.44 -6.51 -3.91
C VAL A 141 -17.47 -7.64 -3.87
N PRO A 142 -18.77 -7.37 -3.58
CA PRO A 142 -19.78 -8.41 -3.58
C PRO A 142 -19.80 -9.10 -4.95
N VAL A 143 -19.72 -10.42 -4.97
CA VAL A 143 -19.92 -11.18 -6.21
C VAL A 143 -21.42 -11.10 -6.51
N GLU A 144 -21.79 -10.48 -7.63
CA GLU A 144 -23.17 -10.62 -8.11
C GLU A 144 -23.40 -12.09 -8.49
N PRO A 145 -24.44 -12.74 -7.95
CA PRO A 145 -24.75 -14.10 -8.34
C PRO A 145 -25.09 -14.13 -9.83
N ALA A 146 -24.50 -15.11 -10.53
CA ALA A 146 -24.77 -15.42 -11.92
C ALA A 146 -26.24 -15.80 -12.17
#